data_AF-A0A2V8DPL5-F1
#
_entry.id   AF-A0A2V8DPL5-F1
#
_cell.length_a   1.000
_cell.length_b   1.000
_cell.length_c   1.000
_cell.angle_alpha   90.00
_cell.angle_beta   90.00
_cell.angle_gamma   90.00
#
_symmetry.space_group_name_H-M   'P 1'
#
loop_
_entity.id
_entity.type
_entity.pdbx_description
1 polymer ?
#
loop_
_entity_poly.entity_id
_entity_poly.type
_entity_poly.pdbx_seq_one_letter_code
_entity_poly.pdbx_strand_id
1 'polypeptide(L)' 'GTTVLDFNEAYNPPCAFNPYTTCPLPLPENRLKVRILAGEKDYAHAAAKKTP' A
#
# COMPACT_ATOMS: atom_id res chain seq x y z
N GLY A 1 -15.72 14.80 16.58
CA GLY A 1 -15.64 13.43 17.14
C GLY A 1 -14.22 12.91 16.99
N THR A 2 -13.92 11.80 17.63
CA THR A 2 -12.60 11.13 17.55
C THR A 2 -12.80 9.73 17.00
N THR A 3 -11.90 9.29 16.11
CA THR A 3 -11.89 7.92 15.58
C THR A 3 -10.49 7.33 15.73
N VAL A 4 -10.42 6.01 15.87
CA VAL A 4 -9.16 5.27 15.80
C VAL A 4 -8.89 4.92 14.34
N LEU A 5 -7.67 5.18 13.88
CA LEU A 5 -7.17 4.71 12.59
C LEU A 5 -6.10 3.65 12.86
N ASP A 6 -6.42 2.39 12.61
CA ASP A 6 -5.52 1.28 12.86
C ASP A 6 -4.76 0.89 11.59
N PHE A 7 -3.46 1.18 11.56
CA PHE A 7 -2.59 0.80 10.44
C PHE A 7 -2.24 -0.69 10.41
N ASN A 8 -2.52 -1.46 11.47
CA ASN A 8 -2.32 -2.91 11.46
C ASN A 8 -3.32 -3.62 10.53
N GLU A 9 -4.45 -2.99 10.25
CA GLU A 9 -5.49 -3.51 9.34
C GLU A 9 -5.39 -2.95 7.91
N ALA A 10 -4.33 -2.21 7.60
CA ALA A 10 -4.11 -1.73 6.23
C ALA A 10 -3.91 -2.92 5.28
N TYR A 11 -4.68 -2.95 4.19
CA TYR A 11 -4.67 -4.03 3.19
C TYR A 11 -4.29 -3.50 1.81
N ASN A 12 -3.78 -4.39 0.95
CA ASN A 12 -3.48 -4.07 -0.44
C ASN A 12 -4.73 -4.27 -1.31
N PRO A 13 -5.16 -3.26 -2.09
CA PRO A 13 -6.31 -3.43 -2.99
C PRO A 13 -5.99 -4.46 -4.10
N PRO A 14 -6.99 -5.06 -4.76
CA PRO A 14 -6.75 -6.15 -5.72
C PRO A 14 -5.79 -5.81 -6.87
N CYS A 15 -5.66 -4.53 -7.22
CA CYS A 15 -4.71 -4.08 -8.24
C CYS A 15 -3.23 -4.29 -7.86
N ALA A 16 -2.92 -4.50 -6.58
CA ALA A 16 -1.60 -4.94 -6.15
C ALA A 16 -1.25 -6.35 -6.65
N PHE A 17 -2.25 -7.20 -6.87
CA PHE A 17 -2.07 -8.61 -7.22
C PHE A 17 -2.51 -8.96 -8.65
N ASN A 18 -3.33 -8.11 -9.27
CA ASN A 18 -3.88 -8.35 -10.60
C ASN A 18 -3.69 -7.11 -11.51
N PRO A 19 -2.88 -7.21 -12.58
CA PRO A 19 -2.60 -6.08 -13.47
C PRO A 19 -3.82 -5.61 -14.29
N TYR A 20 -4.87 -6.41 -14.36
CA TYR A 20 -6.11 -6.06 -15.07
C TYR A 20 -7.11 -5.32 -14.18
N THR A 21 -6.79 -5.09 -12.90
CA THR A 21 -7.65 -4.33 -11.99
C THR A 21 -7.21 -2.88 -11.88
N THR A 22 -8.17 -1.95 -11.95
CA THR A 22 -7.91 -0.52 -11.81
C THR A 22 -7.57 -0.15 -10.36
N CYS A 23 -6.47 0.57 -10.14
CA CYS A 23 -6.10 1.07 -8.82
C CYS A 23 -6.83 2.38 -8.46
N PRO A 24 -7.33 2.52 -7.23
CA PRO A 24 -7.66 3.83 -6.66
C PRO A 24 -6.36 4.55 -6.31
N LEU A 25 -6.04 5.62 -7.03
CA LEU A 25 -4.86 6.42 -6.74
C LEU A 25 -5.16 7.40 -5.59
N PRO A 26 -4.38 7.40 -4.50
CA PRO A 26 -4.55 8.37 -3.43
C PRO A 26 -4.14 9.76 -3.89
N LEU A 27 -4.90 10.76 -3.45
CA LEU A 27 -4.51 12.16 -3.64
C LEU A 27 -3.17 12.47 -2.94
N PRO A 28 -2.41 13.48 -3.40
CA PRO A 28 -1.14 13.86 -2.78
C PRO A 28 -1.23 14.14 -1.28
N GLU A 29 -2.35 14.71 -0.82
CA GLU A 29 -2.59 15.09 0.57
C GLU A 29 -2.71 13.86 1.49
N ASN A 30 -3.06 12.70 0.94
CA ASN A 30 -3.18 11.44 1.67
C ASN A 30 -1.83 10.70 1.83
N ARG A 31 -0.72 11.34 1.45
CA ARG A 31 0.64 10.76 1.59
C ARG A 31 1.26 11.18 2.91
N LEU A 32 1.38 10.24 3.83
CA LEU A 32 2.05 10.45 5.10
C LEU A 32 3.57 10.50 4.91
N LYS A 33 4.23 11.51 5.49
CA LYS A 33 5.71 11.66 5.46
C LYS A 33 6.43 10.78 6.50
N VAL A 34 5.72 9.84 7.11
CA VAL A 34 6.21 8.94 8.14
C VAL A 34 6.16 7.51 7.62
N ARG A 35 7.11 6.68 8.08
CA ARG A 35 7.09 5.24 7.76
C ARG A 35 6.06 4.54 8.63
N ILE A 36 5.19 3.76 7.98
CA ILE A 36 4.28 2.82 8.62
C ILE A 36 4.84 1.42 8.40
N LEU A 37 5.16 0.69 9.47
CA LEU A 37 5.79 -0.64 9.41
C LEU A 37 4.77 -1.79 9.65
N ALA A 38 3.49 -1.44 9.76
CA ALA A 38 2.36 -2.33 10.04
C ALA A 38 1.50 -2.56 8.78
N GLY A 39 0.52 -3.47 8.88
CA GLY A 39 -0.38 -3.84 7.80
C GLY A 39 0.14 -4.96 6.90
N GLU A 40 -0.62 -5.28 5.86
CA GLU A 40 -0.24 -6.25 4.84
C GLU A 40 1.04 -5.81 4.12
N LYS A 41 1.94 -6.77 3.89
CA LYS A 41 3.16 -6.55 3.13
C LYS A 41 3.10 -7.37 1.87
N ASP A 42 3.21 -6.70 0.72
CA ASP A 42 3.43 -7.37 -0.54
C ASP A 42 4.94 -7.38 -0.85
N TYR A 43 5.59 -8.52 -0.61
CA TYR A 43 7.02 -8.70 -0.90
C TYR A 43 7.28 -9.12 -2.36
N ALA A 44 6.29 -9.08 -3.26
CA ALA A 44 6.39 -9.61 -4.62
C ALA A 44 6.59 -8.57 -5.74
N HIS A 45 7.30 -7.47 -5.47
CA HIS A 45 7.95 -6.66 -6.54
C HIS A 45 9.36 -6.16 -6.17
N ALA A 46 9.79 -6.31 -4.92
CA ALA A 46 11.13 -5.91 -4.49
C ALA A 46 12.25 -6.84 -5.02
N ALA A 47 11.92 -8.09 -5.37
CA ALA A 47 12.89 -9.04 -5.94
C ALA A 47 12.99 -8.98 -7.48
N ALA A 48 12.01 -8.36 -8.17
CA ALA A 48 11.95 -8.32 -9.64
C ALA A 48 12.72 -7.14 -10.27
N LYS A 49 13.27 -6.22 -9.48
CA LYS A 49 14.18 -5.16 -9.95
C LYS A 49 15.63 -5.44 -9.56
N LYS A 50 16.14 -6.61 -9.98
CA LYS A 50 17.57 -6.92 -9.90
C LYS A 50 18.09 -7.50 -11.22
N THR A 51 18.00 -6.69 -12.27
CA THR A 51 18.79 -6.82 -13.50
C THR A 51 19.06 -5.37 -13.96
N PRO A 52 20.25 -5.08 -14.51
CA PRO A 52 20.84 -3.74 -14.53
C PRO A 52 20.02 -2.72 -15.32
#